data_AF-A0A061S3N5-F1
#
_entry.id   AF-A0A061S3N5-F1
#
_cell.length_a   1.000
_cell.length_b   1.000
_cell.length_c   1.000
_cell.angle_alpha   90.00
_cell.angle_beta   90.00
_cell.angle_gamma   90.00
#
_symmetry.space_group_name_H-M   'P 1'
#
loop_
_entity.id
_entity.type
_entity.pdbx_description
1 polymer ?
#
loop_
_entity_poly.entity_id
_entity_poly.type
_entity_poly.pdbx_seq_one_letter_code
_entity_poly.pdbx_strand_id
1 'polypeptide(L)'
;MSVFVRSLQGHKASCSPGNCGSNSARLPAPRHKTGRLFKSEKLSQKTWKTKFSLCASTSSGETESASKTSNRPSAEGRMTYRPESFDELVEDACNSIQAGFQDGLKYMEVEFPPLPGQVDGYKGASDMFIDANIQLALKGAQLLTEGGTKRVHVLLPDDVEYERASTKFSSALDMEPNVSMGYLTEKEWKFRLTLKGLGLGASNAMYDSPSSKENERKTSEAAEKADLFIVINASAIELLEVEKYSKSQAGDRPIVLWNLELDTLRADLGLLGFPPRELQFRFLCQFKPVFYIRQRDYSKTVSVAPYILNYSGALFREYPGPWQVMLKQDSGELACIAERRERYTLSEAKEEMMETMGLNTEEQGSAMAFLRRGYKVATWWEENVAAQVSNNWRE
;
A
#
# COMPACT_ATOMS: atom_id res chain seq x y z
N MET A 1 7.15 37.02 -39.35
CA MET A 1 7.39 36.55 -40.74
C MET A 1 6.35 35.48 -41.03
N SER A 2 5.45 35.78 -41.95
CA SER A 2 4.33 34.94 -42.38
C SER A 2 4.78 33.96 -43.48
N VAL A 3 3.87 33.03 -43.88
CA VAL A 3 3.85 32.24 -45.14
C VAL A 3 4.67 30.93 -45.07
N PHE A 4 4.20 29.71 -45.44
CA PHE A 4 2.97 29.18 -46.04
C PHE A 4 2.97 27.65 -45.85
N VAL A 5 1.80 27.03 -45.67
CA VAL A 5 1.58 25.59 -45.88
C VAL A 5 1.06 25.40 -47.31
N ARG A 6 1.65 24.50 -48.10
CA ARG A 6 1.13 24.08 -49.41
C ARG A 6 0.93 22.57 -49.47
N SER A 7 -0.32 22.21 -49.69
CA SER A 7 -0.86 20.91 -50.11
C SER A 7 -0.33 20.50 -51.49
N LEU A 8 -0.12 19.19 -51.69
CA LEU A 8 -0.23 18.55 -53.00
C LEU A 8 -0.92 17.19 -52.87
N GLN A 9 -2.10 17.12 -53.48
CA GLN A 9 -2.83 15.91 -53.86
C GLN A 9 -2.29 15.34 -55.18
N GLY A 10 -2.46 14.03 -55.34
CA GLY A 10 -2.80 13.42 -56.64
C GLY A 10 -1.99 12.18 -56.98
N HIS A 11 -2.66 11.02 -57.04
CA HIS A 11 -2.98 10.37 -58.32
C HIS A 11 -4.02 9.27 -58.10
N LYS A 12 -5.17 9.41 -58.78
CA LYS A 12 -6.17 8.37 -59.02
C LYS A 12 -5.83 7.70 -60.35
N ALA A 13 -5.97 6.39 -60.43
CA ALA A 13 -6.25 5.70 -61.68
C ALA A 13 -7.44 4.76 -61.46
N SER A 14 -8.47 4.95 -62.28
CA SER A 14 -9.67 4.15 -62.39
C SER A 14 -9.65 3.40 -63.72
N CYS A 15 -10.14 2.15 -63.76
CA CYS A 15 -11.08 1.66 -64.79
C CYS A 15 -11.54 0.23 -64.49
N SER A 16 -12.79 -0.03 -64.88
CA SER A 16 -13.69 -1.11 -64.46
C SER A 16 -13.73 -2.31 -65.46
N PRO A 17 -14.84 -3.06 -65.64
CA PRO A 17 -15.07 -4.42 -65.10
C PRO A 17 -15.26 -5.51 -66.20
N GLY A 18 -15.21 -6.81 -65.85
CA GLY A 18 -15.58 -7.85 -66.83
C GLY A 18 -15.32 -9.31 -66.42
N ASN A 19 -16.29 -9.89 -65.71
CA ASN A 19 -16.89 -11.24 -65.77
C ASN A 19 -16.13 -12.50 -66.27
N CYS A 20 -16.37 -13.59 -65.52
CA CYS A 20 -16.59 -15.02 -65.91
C CYS A 20 -15.57 -16.04 -65.38
N GLY A 21 -16.06 -17.01 -64.61
CA GLY A 21 -15.33 -18.25 -64.29
C GLY A 21 -15.84 -18.97 -63.04
N SER A 22 -16.88 -19.78 -63.21
CA SER A 22 -17.47 -20.71 -62.26
C SER A 22 -16.47 -21.67 -61.58
N ASN A 23 -16.61 -21.90 -60.27
CA ASN A 23 -16.77 -23.27 -59.78
C ASN A 23 -17.38 -23.35 -58.37
N SER A 24 -18.27 -24.32 -58.25
CA SER A 24 -19.19 -24.57 -57.15
C SER A 24 -18.54 -25.42 -56.07
N ALA A 25 -18.73 -25.07 -54.80
CA ALA A 25 -18.76 -26.05 -53.71
C ALA A 25 -19.70 -25.54 -52.60
N ARG A 26 -20.85 -26.22 -52.48
CA ARG A 26 -21.89 -26.01 -51.45
C ARG A 26 -21.36 -26.40 -50.07
N LEU A 27 -21.57 -25.53 -49.08
CA LEU A 27 -21.61 -25.91 -47.67
C LEU A 27 -23.09 -25.94 -47.20
N PRO A 28 -23.54 -26.99 -46.49
CA PRO A 28 -24.93 -27.10 -46.07
C PRO A 28 -25.21 -26.28 -44.80
N ALA A 29 -26.29 -25.51 -44.83
CA ALA A 29 -26.88 -24.83 -43.67
C ALA A 29 -27.49 -25.84 -42.67
N PRO A 30 -27.41 -25.58 -41.35
CA PRO A 30 -28.04 -26.44 -40.36
C PRO A 30 -29.56 -26.21 -40.33
N ARG A 31 -30.31 -27.32 -40.37
CA ARG A 31 -31.77 -27.35 -40.27
C ARG A 31 -32.24 -27.04 -38.85
N HIS A 32 -33.17 -26.09 -38.74
CA HIS A 32 -34.08 -25.97 -37.62
C HIS A 32 -34.89 -27.26 -37.43
N LYS A 33 -34.91 -27.78 -36.20
CA LYS A 33 -36.01 -28.60 -35.69
C LYS A 33 -36.51 -28.03 -34.37
N THR A 34 -37.82 -28.01 -34.28
CA THR A 34 -38.70 -27.37 -33.32
C THR A 34 -38.76 -28.10 -31.98
N GLY A 35 -38.86 -27.31 -30.91
CA GLY A 35 -39.85 -27.48 -29.85
C GLY A 35 -39.74 -28.69 -28.92
N ARG A 36 -39.13 -28.47 -27.76
CA ARG A 36 -39.65 -29.03 -26.50
C ARG A 36 -39.42 -28.00 -25.39
N LEU A 37 -40.51 -27.41 -24.91
CA LEU A 37 -40.55 -26.57 -23.71
C LEU A 37 -40.00 -27.39 -22.54
N PHE A 38 -38.91 -26.91 -21.92
CA PHE A 38 -38.56 -27.30 -20.55
C PHE A 38 -38.78 -26.09 -19.65
N LYS A 39 -39.68 -26.30 -18.68
CA LYS A 39 -40.02 -25.40 -17.58
C LYS A 39 -38.74 -24.96 -16.88
N SER A 40 -38.61 -23.65 -16.64
CA SER A 40 -37.61 -23.10 -15.73
C SER A 40 -37.98 -23.49 -14.30
N GLU A 41 -37.29 -24.48 -13.76
CA GLU A 41 -37.30 -24.71 -12.32
C GLU A 41 -36.34 -23.70 -11.68
N LYS A 42 -36.93 -22.75 -10.95
CA LYS A 42 -36.26 -21.81 -10.08
C LYS A 42 -35.42 -22.61 -9.07
N LEU A 43 -34.10 -22.56 -9.18
CA LEU A 43 -33.24 -23.00 -8.10
C LEU A 43 -33.40 -22.02 -6.94
N SER A 44 -34.07 -22.53 -5.90
CA SER A 44 -34.35 -21.87 -4.63
C SER A 44 -33.06 -21.37 -3.97
N GLN A 45 -33.07 -20.07 -3.66
CA GLN A 45 -32.19 -19.42 -2.70
C GLN A 45 -32.27 -20.20 -1.37
N LYS A 46 -31.22 -20.95 -1.04
CA LYS A 46 -31.04 -21.48 0.31
C LYS A 46 -30.20 -20.50 1.10
N THR A 47 -30.84 -19.94 2.11
CA THR A 47 -30.31 -19.10 3.17
C THR A 47 -29.23 -19.83 3.95
N TRP A 48 -28.04 -19.25 4.04
CA TRP A 48 -26.94 -19.77 4.84
C TRP A 48 -27.14 -19.26 6.28
N LYS A 49 -27.81 -20.07 7.10
CA LYS A 49 -27.86 -19.89 8.55
C LYS A 49 -26.70 -20.67 9.20
N THR A 50 -25.73 -19.90 9.67
CA THR A 50 -25.02 -20.05 10.95
C THR A 50 -24.48 -21.43 11.34
N LYS A 51 -23.14 -21.56 11.30
CA LYS A 51 -22.37 -22.28 12.33
C LYS A 51 -21.11 -21.48 12.65
N PHE A 52 -21.24 -20.52 13.57
CA PHE A 52 -20.09 -19.99 14.30
C PHE A 52 -19.64 -21.06 15.30
N SER A 53 -18.45 -21.61 15.08
CA SER A 53 -17.75 -22.43 16.07
C SER A 53 -16.87 -21.50 16.90
N LEU A 54 -17.20 -21.35 18.17
CA LEU A 54 -16.39 -20.67 19.18
C LEU A 54 -15.12 -21.52 19.40
N CYS A 55 -13.96 -21.09 18.90
CA CYS A 55 -12.69 -21.74 19.24
C CYS A 55 -12.20 -21.22 20.59
N ALA A 56 -12.49 -21.97 21.65
CA ALA A 56 -11.89 -21.78 22.97
C ALA A 56 -10.43 -22.24 22.92
N SER A 57 -9.51 -21.36 23.31
CA SER A 57 -8.08 -21.63 23.43
C SER A 57 -7.81 -22.62 24.56
N THR A 58 -7.19 -23.76 24.23
CA THR A 58 -6.70 -24.72 25.23
C THR A 58 -5.23 -24.40 25.52
N SER A 59 -4.95 -23.88 26.71
CA SER A 59 -3.58 -23.63 27.17
C SER A 59 -2.90 -24.94 27.56
N SER A 60 -1.82 -25.30 26.88
CA SER A 60 -0.80 -26.19 27.44
C SER A 60 0.50 -25.39 27.51
N GLY A 61 1.05 -25.32 28.73
CA GLY A 61 2.21 -24.48 29.04
C GLY A 61 3.51 -25.21 28.76
N GLU A 62 4.53 -24.42 28.43
CA GLU A 62 5.93 -24.62 28.80
C GLU A 62 6.68 -23.27 28.70
N THR A 63 7.43 -22.97 29.77
CA THR A 63 8.43 -21.90 30.04
C THR A 63 9.46 -21.79 28.90
N GLU A 64 10.06 -20.67 28.48
CA GLU A 64 10.71 -19.53 29.18
C GLU A 64 11.14 -18.53 28.06
N SER A 65 10.94 -17.21 28.15
CA SER A 65 11.98 -16.21 28.43
C SER A 65 11.38 -14.81 28.20
N ALA A 66 11.49 -13.94 29.21
CA ALA A 66 10.77 -12.68 29.30
C ALA A 66 11.41 -11.55 28.48
N SER A 67 10.74 -11.12 27.41
CA SER A 67 10.80 -9.72 26.96
C SER A 67 9.71 -8.92 27.68
N LYS A 68 10.05 -7.72 28.16
CA LYS A 68 9.10 -6.82 28.83
C LYS A 68 8.12 -6.26 27.79
N THR A 69 7.05 -6.99 27.52
CA THR A 69 5.91 -6.51 26.72
C THR A 69 4.89 -5.86 27.65
N SER A 70 4.35 -4.71 27.25
CA SER A 70 3.35 -3.96 28.00
C SER A 70 2.15 -4.84 28.38
N ASN A 71 1.70 -4.72 29.62
CA ASN A 71 0.70 -5.59 30.26
C ASN A 71 -0.75 -5.26 29.83
N ARG A 72 -0.99 -4.80 28.59
CA ARG A 72 -2.35 -4.65 28.04
C ARG A 72 -2.78 -5.99 27.43
N PRO A 73 -4.00 -6.48 27.70
CA PRO A 73 -4.54 -7.61 26.95
C PRO A 73 -4.55 -7.25 25.46
N SER A 74 -4.08 -8.17 24.61
CA SER A 74 -4.19 -8.06 23.16
C SER A 74 -5.63 -7.70 22.81
N ALA A 75 -5.86 -6.60 22.10
CA ALA A 75 -7.20 -6.28 21.64
C ALA A 75 -7.69 -7.39 20.71
N GLU A 76 -8.99 -7.68 20.76
CA GLU A 76 -9.63 -8.60 19.81
C GLU A 76 -9.63 -7.98 18.41
N GLY A 77 -9.57 -8.82 17.38
CA GLY A 77 -9.66 -8.36 15.99
C GLY A 77 -11.07 -7.87 15.63
N ARG A 78 -11.20 -7.10 14.53
CA ARG A 78 -12.52 -6.69 14.04
C ARG A 78 -13.23 -7.87 13.38
N MET A 79 -14.49 -8.12 13.76
CA MET A 79 -15.30 -9.16 13.11
C MET A 79 -15.60 -8.82 11.65
N THR A 80 -15.86 -7.54 11.39
CA THR A 80 -16.05 -7.01 10.06
C THR A 80 -15.44 -5.61 9.93
N TYR A 81 -15.15 -5.19 8.70
CA TYR A 81 -14.56 -3.89 8.41
C TYR A 81 -15.11 -3.32 7.10
N ARG A 82 -15.61 -2.09 7.15
CA ARG A 82 -16.08 -1.34 5.98
C ARG A 82 -16.10 0.14 6.31
N PRO A 83 -15.01 0.89 6.01
CA PRO A 83 -15.01 2.32 6.23
C PRO A 83 -15.98 2.96 5.23
N GLU A 84 -16.84 3.85 5.72
CA GLU A 84 -17.80 4.59 4.89
C GLU A 84 -17.12 5.69 4.07
N SER A 85 -15.97 6.17 4.56
CA SER A 85 -15.20 7.26 3.95
C SER A 85 -13.69 7.10 4.20
N PHE A 86 -12.90 7.90 3.48
CA PHE A 86 -11.48 8.02 3.78
C PHE A 86 -11.22 8.70 5.12
N ASP A 87 -12.11 9.58 5.58
CA ASP A 87 -11.95 10.24 6.89
C ASP A 87 -12.00 9.21 8.03
N GLU A 88 -12.98 8.32 8.02
CA GLU A 88 -13.09 7.23 9.00
C GLU A 88 -11.87 6.30 8.95
N LEU A 89 -11.36 6.02 7.75
CA LEU A 89 -10.16 5.21 7.57
C LEU A 89 -8.92 5.89 8.18
N VAL A 90 -8.77 7.20 7.97
CA VAL A 90 -7.68 7.99 8.58
C VAL A 90 -7.85 8.06 10.10
N GLU A 91 -9.08 8.20 10.62
CA GLU A 91 -9.37 8.15 12.05
C GLU A 91 -8.95 6.81 12.68
N ASP A 92 -9.33 5.69 12.07
CA ASP A 92 -8.91 4.35 12.51
C ASP A 92 -7.37 4.17 12.49
N ALA A 93 -6.70 4.70 11.46
CA ALA A 93 -5.24 4.70 11.38
C ALA A 93 -4.61 5.57 12.49
N CYS A 94 -5.16 6.75 12.74
CA CYS A 94 -4.70 7.66 13.80
C CYS A 94 -4.92 7.05 15.20
N ASN A 95 -6.04 6.38 15.45
CA ASN A 95 -6.29 5.64 16.68
C ASN A 95 -5.23 4.56 16.91
N SER A 96 -4.88 3.83 15.85
CA SER A 96 -3.82 2.81 15.89
C SER A 96 -2.43 3.42 16.15
N ILE A 97 -2.10 4.56 15.53
CA ILE A 97 -0.86 5.31 15.81
C ILE A 97 -0.84 5.78 17.26
N GLN A 98 -1.94 6.31 17.79
CA GLN A 98 -2.01 6.78 19.17
C GLN A 98 -1.84 5.63 20.17
N ALA A 99 -2.44 4.47 19.91
CA ALA A 99 -2.21 3.26 20.70
C ALA A 99 -0.74 2.84 20.66
N GLY A 100 -0.14 2.79 19.45
CA GLY A 100 1.28 2.51 19.28
C GLY A 100 2.19 3.49 20.03
N PHE A 101 1.86 4.77 19.99
CA PHE A 101 2.57 5.82 20.73
C PHE A 101 2.48 5.62 22.25
N GLN A 102 1.29 5.28 22.78
CA GLN A 102 1.09 4.98 24.20
C GLN A 102 1.92 3.78 24.66
N ASP A 103 2.13 2.80 23.77
CA ASP A 103 2.97 1.62 24.01
C ASP A 103 4.46 1.88 23.72
N GLY A 104 4.85 3.11 23.38
CA GLY A 104 6.25 3.50 23.17
C GLY A 104 6.84 3.06 21.83
N LEU A 105 6.01 2.77 20.83
CA LEU A 105 6.48 2.43 19.49
C LEU A 105 7.16 3.63 18.81
N LYS A 106 8.39 3.40 18.34
CA LYS A 106 9.19 4.40 17.64
C LYS A 106 8.99 4.37 16.12
N TYR A 107 8.84 3.18 15.54
CA TYR A 107 8.74 3.00 14.10
C TYR A 107 7.41 2.34 13.77
N MET A 108 6.55 3.07 13.06
CA MET A 108 5.18 2.65 12.74
C MET A 108 4.94 2.71 11.23
N GLU A 109 4.15 1.79 10.72
CA GLU A 109 3.74 1.74 9.31
C GLU A 109 2.22 1.84 9.26
N VAL A 110 1.73 2.76 8.43
CA VAL A 110 0.33 2.90 8.04
C VAL A 110 0.23 2.67 6.55
N GLU A 111 -0.63 1.74 6.16
CA GLU A 111 -0.80 1.35 4.76
C GLU A 111 -2.26 1.10 4.47
N PHE A 112 -2.79 1.81 3.49
CA PHE A 112 -4.12 1.61 2.94
C PHE A 112 -4.21 2.23 1.54
N PRO A 113 -5.18 1.80 0.70
CA PRO A 113 -5.34 2.38 -0.63
C PRO A 113 -5.65 3.88 -0.51
N PRO A 114 -4.83 4.80 -1.04
CA PRO A 114 -5.06 6.25 -0.93
C PRO A 114 -6.13 6.76 -1.91
N LEU A 115 -6.54 5.92 -2.86
CA LEU A 115 -7.61 6.16 -3.81
C LEU A 115 -8.52 4.92 -3.88
N PRO A 116 -9.80 5.08 -4.28
CA PRO A 116 -10.67 3.94 -4.55
C PRO A 116 -10.07 3.03 -5.62
N GLY A 117 -10.23 1.71 -5.48
CA GLY A 117 -9.57 0.68 -6.32
C GLY A 117 -9.95 0.65 -7.82
N GLN A 118 -10.52 1.72 -8.39
CA GLN A 118 -10.94 1.82 -9.79
C GLN A 118 -10.18 2.88 -10.61
N VAL A 119 -9.07 3.43 -10.10
CA VAL A 119 -8.29 4.43 -10.86
C VAL A 119 -7.30 3.73 -11.79
N ASP A 120 -7.76 3.35 -12.99
CA ASP A 120 -6.89 2.95 -14.11
C ASP A 120 -6.23 4.19 -14.73
N GLY A 121 -4.90 4.24 -14.84
CA GLY A 121 -4.26 5.19 -15.78
C GLY A 121 -2.87 5.73 -15.41
N TYR A 122 -1.85 4.99 -15.84
CA TYR A 122 -0.44 5.38 -15.92
C TYR A 122 -0.25 6.82 -16.47
N LYS A 123 0.55 7.64 -15.76
CA LYS A 123 0.91 9.07 -15.93
C LYS A 123 -0.05 10.16 -15.46
N GLY A 124 -1.37 9.96 -15.48
CA GLY A 124 -2.32 10.93 -14.89
C GLY A 124 -2.69 10.58 -13.45
N ALA A 125 -2.73 9.29 -13.14
CA ALA A 125 -3.06 8.81 -11.81
C ALA A 125 -1.92 9.05 -10.80
N SER A 126 -0.64 9.07 -11.20
CA SER A 126 0.48 9.19 -10.25
C SER A 126 0.45 10.48 -9.45
N ASP A 127 0.19 11.61 -10.11
CA ASP A 127 0.02 12.89 -9.43
C ASP A 127 -1.21 12.89 -8.52
N MET A 128 -2.31 12.27 -8.95
CA MET A 128 -3.51 12.11 -8.11
C MET A 128 -3.22 11.24 -6.88
N PHE A 129 -2.44 10.16 -7.01
CA PHE A 129 -2.01 9.31 -5.91
C PHE A 129 -1.13 10.10 -4.92
N ILE A 130 -0.14 10.85 -5.44
CA ILE A 130 0.75 11.71 -4.64
C ILE A 130 -0.06 12.75 -3.86
N ASP A 131 -0.94 13.48 -4.56
CA ASP A 131 -1.77 14.54 -3.97
C ASP A 131 -2.77 13.98 -2.94
N ALA A 132 -3.44 12.87 -3.26
CA ALA A 132 -4.36 12.21 -2.34
C ALA A 132 -3.62 11.72 -1.09
N ASN A 133 -2.43 11.15 -1.26
CA ASN A 133 -1.64 10.70 -0.12
C ASN A 133 -1.18 11.87 0.77
N ILE A 134 -0.80 13.01 0.18
CA ILE A 134 -0.50 14.24 0.93
C ILE A 134 -1.75 14.71 1.70
N GLN A 135 -2.92 14.73 1.06
CA GLN A 135 -4.17 15.12 1.72
C GLN A 135 -4.50 14.23 2.92
N LEU A 136 -4.41 12.91 2.74
CA LEU A 136 -4.69 11.92 3.79
C LEU A 136 -3.70 12.02 4.94
N ALA A 137 -2.41 12.22 4.64
CA ALA A 137 -1.38 12.41 5.66
C ALA A 137 -1.52 13.73 6.41
N LEU A 138 -1.91 14.82 5.75
CA LEU A 138 -2.21 16.10 6.41
C LEU A 138 -3.44 15.98 7.30
N LYS A 139 -4.49 15.30 6.84
CA LYS A 139 -5.67 15.00 7.67
C LYS A 139 -5.31 14.13 8.88
N GLY A 140 -4.47 13.12 8.69
CA GLY A 140 -3.96 12.30 9.78
C GLY A 140 -3.10 13.11 10.77
N ALA A 141 -2.26 14.01 10.26
CA ALA A 141 -1.46 14.92 11.08
C ALA A 141 -2.36 15.84 11.93
N GLN A 142 -3.41 16.41 11.34
CA GLN A 142 -4.41 17.21 12.05
C GLN A 142 -5.01 16.43 13.23
N LEU A 143 -5.55 15.25 12.96
CA LEU A 143 -6.15 14.36 13.98
C LEU A 143 -5.15 14.00 15.10
N LEU A 144 -3.88 13.79 14.76
CA LEU A 144 -2.82 13.48 15.74
C LEU A 144 -2.40 14.68 16.59
N THR A 145 -2.68 15.89 16.14
CA THR A 145 -2.43 17.14 16.87
C THR A 145 -3.65 17.63 17.67
N GLU A 146 -4.80 16.95 17.59
CA GLU A 146 -5.98 17.29 18.37
C GLU A 146 -5.66 17.33 19.88
N GLY A 147 -6.14 18.37 20.56
CA GLY A 147 -5.76 18.67 21.94
C GLY A 147 -4.50 19.54 22.08
N GLY A 148 -3.81 19.85 20.99
CA GLY A 148 -2.82 20.93 20.89
C GLY A 148 -1.47 20.71 21.57
N THR A 149 -1.21 19.50 22.08
CA THR A 149 0.01 19.19 22.85
C THR A 149 1.16 18.65 22.00
N LYS A 150 0.86 18.16 20.80
CA LYS A 150 1.82 17.52 19.89
C LYS A 150 1.98 18.32 18.63
N ARG A 151 3.18 18.28 18.05
CA ARG A 151 3.51 18.85 16.74
C ARG A 151 3.90 17.73 15.79
N VAL A 152 3.30 17.72 14.62
CA VAL A 152 3.55 16.72 13.57
C VAL A 152 4.31 17.39 12.42
N HIS A 153 5.34 16.71 11.94
CA HIS A 153 6.12 17.16 10.79
C HIS A 153 6.04 16.13 9.66
N VAL A 154 5.42 16.54 8.55
CA VAL A 154 5.21 15.70 7.36
C VAL A 154 6.40 15.88 6.42
N LEU A 155 7.08 14.78 6.10
CA LEU A 155 8.31 14.73 5.32
C LEU A 155 8.03 14.21 3.92
N LEU A 156 8.38 15.04 2.92
CA LEU A 156 8.42 14.67 1.52
C LEU A 156 9.79 14.15 1.09
N PRO A 157 9.89 13.47 -0.08
CA PRO A 157 11.13 12.84 -0.53
C PRO A 157 12.27 13.86 -0.73
N ASP A 158 11.98 14.98 -1.39
CA ASP A 158 12.94 15.99 -1.76
C ASP A 158 12.36 17.42 -1.70
N ASP A 159 13.20 18.39 -2.03
CA ASP A 159 12.89 19.82 -2.02
C ASP A 159 11.87 20.20 -3.11
N VAL A 160 11.92 19.57 -4.28
CA VAL A 160 11.01 19.85 -5.40
C VAL A 160 9.59 19.44 -5.06
N GLU A 161 9.40 18.23 -4.54
CA GLU A 161 8.10 17.74 -4.08
C GLU A 161 7.59 18.56 -2.91
N TYR A 162 8.47 18.98 -1.98
CA TYR A 162 8.12 19.90 -0.91
C TYR A 162 7.63 21.26 -1.42
N GLU A 163 8.31 21.89 -2.37
CA GLU A 163 7.91 23.19 -2.93
C GLU A 163 6.54 23.09 -3.62
N ARG A 164 6.31 22.00 -4.37
CA ARG A 164 5.02 21.72 -5.01
C ARG A 164 3.92 21.54 -3.97
N ALA A 165 4.14 20.70 -2.96
CA ALA A 165 3.16 20.35 -1.95
C ALA A 165 2.84 21.54 -1.02
N SER A 166 3.85 22.23 -0.49
CA SER A 166 3.69 23.39 0.38
C SER A 166 2.93 24.53 -0.28
N THR A 167 3.15 24.75 -1.58
CA THR A 167 2.38 25.75 -2.35
C THR A 167 0.92 25.31 -2.48
N LYS A 168 0.69 24.07 -2.90
CA LYS A 168 -0.64 23.53 -3.18
C LYS A 168 -1.51 23.38 -1.93
N PHE A 169 -0.92 23.01 -0.80
CA PHE A 169 -1.60 22.75 0.46
C PHE A 169 -1.39 23.86 1.50
N SER A 170 -0.95 25.04 1.07
CA SER A 170 -0.70 26.22 1.93
C SER A 170 -1.87 26.53 2.85
N SER A 171 -3.10 26.57 2.33
CA SER A 171 -4.29 26.85 3.15
C SER A 171 -4.54 25.82 4.25
N ALA A 172 -4.23 24.54 4.01
CA ALA A 172 -4.37 23.49 5.03
C ALA A 172 -3.28 23.62 6.11
N LEU A 173 -2.06 24.00 5.72
CA LEU A 173 -0.95 24.24 6.66
C LEU A 173 -1.18 25.50 7.50
N ASP A 174 -1.71 26.57 6.90
CA ASP A 174 -1.97 27.84 7.60
C ASP A 174 -3.07 27.72 8.67
N MET A 175 -4.03 26.82 8.47
CA MET A 175 -5.10 26.55 9.44
C MET A 175 -4.63 25.72 10.65
N GLU A 176 -3.49 25.04 10.54
CA GLU A 176 -3.07 23.99 11.47
C GLU A 176 -1.67 24.28 12.02
N PRO A 177 -1.55 25.13 13.06
CA PRO A 177 -0.26 25.64 13.52
C PRO A 177 0.67 24.56 14.11
N ASN A 178 0.13 23.39 14.46
CA ASN A 178 0.88 22.25 14.98
C ASN A 178 1.28 21.25 13.90
N VAL A 179 0.85 21.45 12.65
CA VAL A 179 1.24 20.65 11.50
C VAL A 179 2.24 21.46 10.67
N SER A 180 3.35 20.82 10.32
CA SER A 180 4.37 21.42 9.47
C SER A 180 4.80 20.44 8.39
N MET A 181 5.42 20.96 7.33
CA MET A 181 5.89 20.17 6.20
C MET A 181 7.37 20.45 5.96
N GLY A 182 8.11 19.44 5.52
CA GLY A 182 9.53 19.50 5.19
C GLY A 182 9.92 18.39 4.24
N TYR A 183 11.21 18.10 4.15
CA TYR A 183 11.74 17.05 3.26
C TYR A 183 12.98 16.38 3.87
N LEU A 184 13.32 15.18 3.38
CA LEU A 184 14.31 14.31 4.02
C LEU A 184 15.73 14.89 4.10
N THR A 185 16.12 15.80 3.19
CA THR A 185 17.46 16.40 3.13
C THR A 185 17.55 17.80 3.74
N GLU A 186 16.53 18.25 4.47
CA GLU A 186 16.41 19.64 4.95
C GLU A 186 17.55 20.13 5.86
N LYS A 187 18.25 19.26 6.63
CA LYS A 187 19.41 19.65 7.46
C LYS A 187 20.74 19.70 6.73
N GLU A 188 20.83 19.17 5.51
CA GLU A 188 22.10 19.16 4.78
C GLU A 188 22.56 20.57 4.39
N TRP A 189 21.70 21.58 4.58
CA TRP A 189 22.04 23.01 4.44
C TRP A 189 23.25 23.44 5.28
N LYS A 190 23.39 23.02 6.55
CA LYS A 190 24.50 23.48 7.42
C LYS A 190 25.83 22.97 6.88
N PHE A 191 25.85 21.73 6.43
CA PHE A 191 27.03 21.11 5.83
C PHE A 191 27.35 21.71 4.45
N ARG A 192 26.33 21.90 3.58
CA ARG A 192 26.48 22.60 2.29
C ARG A 192 26.98 24.03 2.47
N LEU A 193 26.50 24.75 3.48
CA LEU A 193 26.95 26.12 3.78
C LEU A 193 28.38 26.16 4.30
N THR A 194 28.76 25.22 5.18
CA THR A 194 30.11 25.13 5.73
C THR A 194 31.13 24.79 4.64
N LEU A 195 30.81 23.84 3.75
CA LEU A 195 31.64 23.51 2.59
C LEU A 195 31.75 24.67 1.58
N LYS A 196 30.66 25.42 1.35
CA LYS A 196 30.68 26.64 0.53
C LYS A 196 31.55 27.73 1.18
N GLY A 197 31.45 27.93 2.49
CA GLY A 197 32.26 28.90 3.25
C GLY A 197 33.76 28.56 3.28
N LEU A 198 34.10 27.29 3.09
CA LEU A 198 35.48 26.79 2.98
C LEU A 198 35.99 26.69 1.54
N GLY A 199 35.18 27.03 0.53
CA GLY A 199 35.56 26.93 -0.88
C GLY A 199 35.75 25.49 -1.41
N LEU A 200 35.29 24.49 -0.66
CA LEU A 200 35.46 23.06 -0.95
C LEU A 200 34.21 22.40 -1.56
N GLY A 201 33.11 23.15 -1.69
CA GLY A 201 31.88 22.65 -2.31
C GLY A 201 31.96 22.68 -3.84
N ALA A 202 31.78 21.53 -4.49
CA ALA A 202 31.50 21.48 -5.93
C ALA A 202 30.24 22.30 -6.22
N SER A 203 30.43 23.36 -7.00
CA SER A 203 29.43 24.36 -7.32
C SER A 203 28.32 23.78 -8.21
N ASN A 204 27.14 23.51 -7.64
CA ASN A 204 25.85 23.79 -8.30
C ASN A 204 25.33 25.16 -7.84
N ALA A 205 26.21 26.17 -7.77
CA ALA A 205 25.88 27.54 -7.37
C ALA A 205 24.97 28.28 -8.38
N MET A 206 24.59 27.64 -9.49
CA MET A 206 23.75 28.22 -10.53
C MET A 206 22.25 27.93 -10.34
N TYR A 207 21.86 27.06 -9.39
CA TYR A 207 20.46 26.61 -9.20
C TYR A 207 19.89 26.82 -7.78
N ASP A 208 20.69 27.30 -6.83
CA ASP A 208 20.27 27.42 -5.43
C ASP A 208 19.65 28.81 -5.18
N SER A 209 18.33 28.93 -5.39
CA SER A 209 17.55 30.15 -5.25
C SER A 209 17.62 30.70 -3.81
N PRO A 210 17.58 32.02 -3.57
CA PRO A 210 17.42 32.58 -2.22
C PRO A 210 16.20 32.01 -1.47
N SER A 211 15.14 31.62 -2.20
CA SER A 211 13.93 31.00 -1.63
C SER A 211 14.19 29.61 -1.06
N SER A 212 15.09 28.80 -1.66
CA SER A 212 15.39 27.46 -1.15
C SER A 212 15.98 27.56 0.25
N LYS A 213 16.95 28.46 0.47
CA LYS A 213 17.64 28.66 1.76
C LYS A 213 16.73 29.08 2.91
N GLU A 214 15.78 29.96 2.65
CA GLU A 214 14.81 30.38 3.66
C GLU A 214 13.85 29.24 4.01
N ASN A 215 13.43 28.48 2.99
CA ASN A 215 12.65 27.26 3.17
C ASN A 215 13.41 26.21 4.00
N GLU A 216 14.66 25.86 3.68
CA GLU A 216 15.42 24.82 4.43
C GLU A 216 15.58 25.20 5.90
N ARG A 217 15.76 26.49 6.20
CA ARG A 217 15.82 26.99 7.57
C ARG A 217 14.47 26.84 8.28
N LYS A 218 13.38 27.27 7.64
CA LYS A 218 12.03 27.19 8.20
C LYS A 218 11.61 25.74 8.47
N THR A 219 11.85 24.83 7.52
CA THR A 219 11.49 23.42 7.69
C THR A 219 12.33 22.75 8.77
N SER A 220 13.65 23.02 8.79
CA SER A 220 14.54 22.52 9.85
C SER A 220 14.14 22.98 11.26
N GLU A 221 13.79 24.26 11.44
CA GLU A 221 13.34 24.79 12.73
C GLU A 221 12.00 24.19 13.17
N ALA A 222 11.11 23.85 12.22
CA ALA A 222 9.86 23.15 12.50
C ALA A 222 10.11 21.67 12.87
N ALA A 223 11.03 20.99 12.17
CA ALA A 223 11.42 19.63 12.47
C ALA A 223 12.07 19.47 13.86
N GLU A 224 12.86 20.45 14.32
CA GLU A 224 13.43 20.45 15.68
C GLU A 224 12.34 20.52 16.77
N LYS A 225 11.19 21.11 16.45
CA LYS A 225 10.03 21.24 17.33
C LYS A 225 9.09 20.04 17.25
N ALA A 226 9.11 19.27 16.17
CA ALA A 226 8.19 18.15 15.98
C ALA A 226 8.30 17.09 17.10
N ASP A 227 7.16 16.54 17.50
CA ASP A 227 7.08 15.40 18.43
C ASP A 227 6.91 14.07 17.67
N LEU A 228 6.40 14.13 16.44
CA LEU A 228 6.13 13.01 15.55
C LEU A 228 6.48 13.37 14.11
N PHE A 229 7.02 12.42 13.36
CA PHE A 229 7.28 12.56 11.94
C PHE A 229 6.41 11.61 11.12
N ILE A 230 5.86 12.09 10.00
CA ILE A 230 5.14 11.27 9.02
C ILE A 230 5.88 11.37 7.70
N VAL A 231 6.38 10.25 7.18
CA VAL A 231 7.07 10.19 5.88
C VAL A 231 6.10 9.72 4.81
N ILE A 232 5.99 10.49 3.72
CA ILE A 232 5.09 10.20 2.60
C ILE A 232 5.82 10.19 1.27
N ASN A 233 5.27 9.47 0.30
CA ASN A 233 5.66 9.44 -1.11
C ASN A 233 7.14 9.13 -1.39
N ALA A 234 7.90 8.62 -0.42
CA ALA A 234 9.28 8.18 -0.60
C ALA A 234 9.33 6.93 -1.48
N SER A 235 10.24 6.91 -2.45
CA SER A 235 10.52 5.73 -3.26
C SER A 235 11.58 4.86 -2.58
N ALA A 236 11.92 3.72 -3.20
CA ALA A 236 12.95 2.84 -2.70
C ALA A 236 14.33 3.53 -2.60
N ILE A 237 14.60 4.57 -3.41
CA ILE A 237 15.87 5.32 -3.36
C ILE A 237 15.97 6.09 -2.03
N GLU A 238 14.91 6.83 -1.66
CA GLU A 238 14.92 7.71 -0.49
C GLU A 238 14.82 6.96 0.85
N LEU A 239 14.64 5.64 0.86
CA LEU A 239 14.61 4.86 2.10
C LEU A 239 15.92 4.94 2.90
N LEU A 240 17.06 5.19 2.23
CA LEU A 240 18.33 5.46 2.90
C LEU A 240 18.30 6.81 3.62
N GLU A 241 17.69 7.81 3.02
CA GLU A 241 17.51 9.15 3.57
C GLU A 241 16.53 9.11 4.74
N VAL A 242 15.46 8.30 4.68
CA VAL A 242 14.57 8.04 5.82
C VAL A 242 15.34 7.46 7.00
N GLU A 243 16.23 6.50 6.74
CA GLU A 243 17.08 5.95 7.80
C GLU A 243 18.02 7.00 8.39
N LYS A 244 18.72 7.77 7.54
CA LYS A 244 19.61 8.86 7.98
C LYS A 244 18.83 9.88 8.80
N TYR A 245 17.64 10.27 8.35
CA TYR A 245 16.76 11.21 9.03
C TYR A 245 16.34 10.65 10.39
N SER A 246 15.99 9.37 10.47
CA SER A 246 15.61 8.73 11.73
C SER A 246 16.70 8.80 12.80
N LYS A 247 17.96 8.62 12.39
CA LYS A 247 19.12 8.61 13.29
C LYS A 247 19.61 10.00 13.66
N SER A 248 19.58 10.94 12.72
CA SER A 248 20.20 12.26 12.88
C SER A 248 19.21 13.34 13.32
N GLN A 249 18.00 13.31 12.79
CA GLN A 249 16.99 14.33 12.97
C GLN A 249 15.97 13.86 13.99
N ALA A 250 15.24 12.79 13.71
CA ALA A 250 14.14 12.33 14.58
C ALA A 250 14.64 11.91 15.97
N GLY A 251 15.80 11.26 16.05
CA GLY A 251 16.36 10.80 17.32
C GLY A 251 15.46 9.72 17.91
N ASP A 252 14.90 9.95 19.10
CA ASP A 252 13.94 9.04 19.75
C ASP A 252 12.47 9.35 19.47
N ARG A 253 12.19 10.39 18.69
CA ARG A 253 10.84 10.75 18.31
C ARG A 253 10.29 9.75 17.29
N PRO A 254 8.99 9.38 17.37
CA PRO A 254 8.46 8.36 16.49
C PRO A 254 8.39 8.81 15.03
N ILE A 255 8.50 7.83 14.13
CA ILE A 255 8.33 7.99 12.69
C ILE A 255 7.23 7.05 12.22
N VAL A 256 6.29 7.61 11.47
CA VAL A 256 5.25 6.88 10.76
C VAL A 256 5.57 6.90 9.27
N LEU A 257 5.66 5.73 8.64
CA LEU A 257 5.62 5.61 7.19
C LEU A 257 4.16 5.55 6.77
N TRP A 258 3.74 6.42 5.87
CA TRP A 258 2.33 6.58 5.52
C TRP A 258 2.11 6.32 4.03
N ASN A 259 1.45 5.20 3.74
CA ASN A 259 1.13 4.70 2.40
C ASN A 259 2.34 4.74 1.46
N LEU A 260 3.45 4.14 1.89
CA LEU A 260 4.65 4.03 1.05
C LEU A 260 4.64 2.77 0.19
N GLU A 261 3.64 1.90 0.32
CA GLU A 261 3.64 0.57 -0.29
C GLU A 261 4.93 -0.21 0.03
N LEU A 262 5.29 -0.26 1.32
CA LEU A 262 6.62 -0.71 1.73
C LEU A 262 6.93 -2.14 1.29
N ASP A 263 5.92 -3.00 1.12
CA ASP A 263 6.09 -4.33 0.53
C ASP A 263 6.56 -4.30 -0.93
N THR A 264 6.08 -3.34 -1.71
CA THR A 264 6.54 -3.12 -3.09
C THR A 264 7.98 -2.59 -3.07
N LEU A 265 8.27 -1.59 -2.22
CA LEU A 265 9.61 -1.03 -2.11
C LEU A 265 10.66 -2.05 -1.62
N ARG A 266 10.27 -2.97 -0.73
CA ARG A 266 11.11 -4.11 -0.30
C ARG A 266 11.48 -5.02 -1.47
N ALA A 267 10.63 -5.16 -2.48
CA ALA A 267 10.93 -5.96 -3.66
C ALA A 267 12.07 -5.38 -4.50
N ASP A 268 12.19 -4.06 -4.53
CA ASP A 268 13.17 -3.35 -5.35
C ASP A 268 14.58 -3.33 -4.73
N LEU A 269 14.72 -3.68 -3.45
CA LEU A 269 16.03 -3.68 -2.78
C LEU A 269 17.00 -4.70 -3.38
N GLY A 270 18.21 -4.22 -3.67
CA GLY A 270 19.28 -4.99 -4.30
C GLY A 270 19.20 -5.05 -5.83
N LEU A 271 18.24 -4.38 -6.45
CA LEU A 271 18.27 -4.10 -7.89
C LEU A 271 19.33 -3.03 -8.21
N LEU A 272 19.81 -3.00 -9.46
CA LEU A 272 20.81 -2.00 -9.89
C LEU A 272 20.25 -0.59 -9.72
N GLY A 273 20.95 0.25 -8.95
CA GLY A 273 20.53 1.63 -8.65
C GLY A 273 19.63 1.77 -7.42
N PHE A 274 19.24 0.67 -6.77
CA PHE A 274 18.44 0.67 -5.55
C PHE A 274 19.28 0.31 -4.31
N PRO A 275 18.82 0.68 -3.09
CA PRO A 275 19.54 0.34 -1.87
C PRO A 275 19.75 -1.17 -1.67
N PRO A 276 20.77 -1.57 -0.89
CA PRO A 276 21.04 -2.97 -0.64
C PRO A 276 19.93 -3.63 0.20
N ARG A 277 19.74 -4.95 0.00
CA ARG A 277 18.79 -5.78 0.77
C ARG A 277 18.98 -5.70 2.29
N GLU A 278 20.20 -5.41 2.73
CA GLU A 278 20.53 -5.21 4.14
C GLU A 278 19.67 -4.13 4.82
N LEU A 279 19.20 -3.13 4.06
CA LEU A 279 18.29 -2.10 4.56
C LEU A 279 17.02 -2.67 5.20
N GLN A 280 16.46 -3.75 4.62
CA GLN A 280 15.32 -4.45 5.21
C GLN A 280 15.68 -5.04 6.58
N PHE A 281 16.82 -5.72 6.66
CA PHE A 281 17.23 -6.47 7.84
C PHE A 281 17.68 -5.58 8.99
N ARG A 282 18.23 -4.40 8.71
CA ARG A 282 18.74 -3.48 9.73
C ARG A 282 17.78 -2.35 10.11
N PHE A 283 16.88 -1.94 9.21
CA PHE A 283 16.02 -0.76 9.42
C PHE A 283 14.54 -1.05 9.20
N LEU A 284 14.13 -1.48 8.00
CA LEU A 284 12.69 -1.55 7.67
C LEU A 284 11.94 -2.63 8.47
N CYS A 285 12.62 -3.66 8.97
CA CYS A 285 12.02 -4.67 9.85
C CYS A 285 11.59 -4.12 11.22
N GLN A 286 12.07 -2.94 11.61
CA GLN A 286 11.72 -2.30 12.88
C GLN A 286 10.35 -1.60 12.84
N PHE A 287 9.86 -1.27 11.64
CA PHE A 287 8.56 -0.61 11.47
C PHE A 287 7.43 -1.60 11.75
N LYS A 288 6.60 -1.30 12.75
CA LYS A 288 5.43 -2.08 13.11
C LYS A 288 4.21 -1.57 12.33
N PRO A 289 3.55 -2.39 11.49
CA PRO A 289 2.29 -2.01 10.86
C PRO A 289 1.24 -1.79 11.94
N VAL A 290 0.91 -0.54 12.22
CA VAL A 290 -0.12 -0.19 13.22
C VAL A 290 -1.49 -0.17 12.58
N PHE A 291 -1.56 0.20 11.31
CA PHE A 291 -2.80 0.12 10.53
C PHE A 291 -2.45 -0.33 9.12
N TYR A 292 -3.02 -1.43 8.67
CA TYR A 292 -2.63 -2.04 7.40
C TYR A 292 -3.84 -2.66 6.71
N ILE A 293 -4.10 -2.25 5.47
CA ILE A 293 -5.15 -2.83 4.62
C ILE A 293 -4.59 -3.03 3.23
N ARG A 294 -4.36 -4.29 2.85
CA ARG A 294 -3.97 -4.63 1.48
C ARG A 294 -5.03 -5.49 0.82
N GLN A 295 -5.83 -4.83 -0.01
CA GLN A 295 -6.87 -5.48 -0.80
C GLN A 295 -6.25 -6.30 -1.94
N ARG A 296 -6.87 -7.45 -2.22
CA ARG A 296 -6.48 -8.35 -3.29
C ARG A 296 -7.71 -8.94 -3.96
N ASP A 297 -7.71 -8.89 -5.28
CA ASP A 297 -8.66 -9.56 -6.14
C ASP A 297 -8.01 -10.81 -6.73
N TYR A 298 -8.70 -11.93 -6.62
CA TYR A 298 -8.26 -13.23 -7.11
C TYR A 298 -9.30 -13.82 -8.04
N SER A 299 -8.83 -14.65 -8.96
CA SER A 299 -9.67 -15.44 -9.85
C SER A 299 -9.20 -16.89 -9.82
N LYS A 300 -10.14 -17.83 -9.73
CA LYS A 300 -9.86 -19.27 -9.78
C LYS A 300 -10.75 -19.97 -10.78
N THR A 301 -10.12 -20.71 -11.69
CA THR A 301 -10.83 -21.61 -12.59
C THR A 301 -11.24 -22.90 -11.85
N VAL A 302 -12.53 -23.23 -11.92
CA VAL A 302 -13.17 -24.43 -11.35
C VAL A 302 -13.77 -25.29 -12.47
N SER A 303 -13.97 -26.58 -12.20
CA SER A 303 -14.46 -27.57 -13.18
C SER A 303 -15.96 -27.50 -13.45
N VAL A 304 -16.71 -26.76 -12.63
CA VAL A 304 -18.17 -26.61 -12.72
C VAL A 304 -18.54 -25.14 -12.96
N ALA A 305 -19.66 -24.90 -13.66
CA ALA A 305 -20.15 -23.54 -13.88
C ALA A 305 -20.25 -22.76 -12.55
N PRO A 306 -19.78 -21.49 -12.47
CA PRO A 306 -19.45 -20.58 -13.57
C PRO A 306 -18.05 -20.71 -14.20
N TYR A 307 -17.31 -21.79 -13.92
CA TYR A 307 -15.94 -22.10 -14.41
C TYR A 307 -14.85 -21.14 -13.95
N ILE A 308 -15.17 -19.87 -13.71
CA ILE A 308 -14.28 -18.86 -13.15
C ILE A 308 -15.00 -18.24 -11.96
N LEU A 309 -14.38 -18.34 -10.79
CA LEU A 309 -14.85 -17.69 -9.58
C LEU A 309 -13.88 -16.58 -9.22
N ASN A 310 -14.41 -15.36 -9.19
CA ASN A 310 -13.70 -14.20 -8.71
C ASN A 310 -14.05 -14.02 -7.23
N TYR A 311 -13.04 -13.82 -6.40
CA TYR A 311 -13.19 -13.54 -4.99
C TYR A 311 -12.17 -12.49 -4.61
N SER A 312 -12.49 -11.69 -3.60
CA SER A 312 -11.63 -10.60 -3.15
C SER A 312 -11.61 -10.55 -1.64
N GLY A 313 -10.56 -9.96 -1.10
CA GLY A 313 -10.37 -9.86 0.33
C GLY A 313 -9.26 -8.87 0.66
N ALA A 314 -8.88 -8.84 1.92
CA ALA A 314 -7.78 -8.01 2.38
C ALA A 314 -6.97 -8.72 3.45
N LEU A 315 -5.66 -8.46 3.45
CA LEU A 315 -4.86 -8.61 4.66
C LEU A 315 -5.07 -7.34 5.48
N PHE A 316 -5.59 -7.49 6.69
CA PHE A 316 -5.99 -6.40 7.57
C PHE A 316 -5.22 -6.45 8.89
N ARG A 317 -4.92 -5.27 9.44
CA ARG A 317 -4.43 -5.09 10.80
C ARG A 317 -4.81 -3.72 11.32
N GLU A 318 -5.19 -3.70 12.60
CA GLU A 318 -5.41 -2.50 13.39
C GLU A 318 -4.83 -2.74 14.79
N TYR A 319 -3.77 -2.03 15.13
CA TYR A 319 -3.05 -2.18 16.40
C TYR A 319 -3.88 -1.59 17.56
N PRO A 320 -3.98 -2.29 18.71
CA PRO A 320 -3.19 -3.44 19.16
C PRO A 320 -3.80 -4.82 18.84
N GLY A 321 -4.72 -4.91 17.88
CA GLY A 321 -5.32 -6.16 17.42
C GLY A 321 -4.38 -7.04 16.57
N PRO A 322 -4.79 -8.29 16.31
CA PRO A 322 -4.02 -9.26 15.53
C PRO A 322 -4.03 -8.94 14.03
N TRP A 323 -3.22 -9.67 13.27
CA TRP A 323 -3.39 -9.75 11.82
C TRP A 323 -4.63 -10.57 11.49
N GLN A 324 -5.38 -10.10 10.50
CA GLN A 324 -6.62 -10.72 10.08
C GLN A 324 -6.62 -10.94 8.56
N VAL A 325 -7.08 -12.11 8.14
CA VAL A 325 -7.48 -12.33 6.76
C VAL A 325 -8.95 -12.02 6.67
N MET A 326 -9.28 -11.09 5.78
CA MET A 326 -10.64 -10.64 5.55
C MET A 326 -11.13 -11.07 4.18
N LEU A 327 -12.35 -11.59 4.09
CA LEU A 327 -13.03 -11.96 2.85
C LEU A 327 -14.14 -10.97 2.55
N LYS A 328 -14.13 -10.40 1.33
CA LYS A 328 -15.15 -9.44 0.89
C LYS A 328 -16.46 -10.18 0.63
N GLN A 329 -17.51 -9.75 1.32
CA GLN A 329 -18.88 -10.22 1.15
C GLN A 329 -19.55 -9.49 -0.02
N ASP A 330 -20.67 -10.03 -0.52
CA ASP A 330 -21.48 -9.40 -1.58
C ASP A 330 -22.00 -8.00 -1.18
N SER A 331 -22.14 -7.74 0.13
CA SER A 331 -22.50 -6.42 0.64
C SER A 331 -21.40 -5.38 0.37
N GLY A 332 -20.15 -5.80 0.14
CA GLY A 332 -18.96 -4.96 0.09
C GLY A 332 -18.18 -4.88 1.40
N GLU A 333 -18.70 -5.48 2.47
CA GLU A 333 -18.05 -5.56 3.78
C GLU A 333 -16.95 -6.62 3.80
N LEU A 334 -15.84 -6.35 4.49
CA LEU A 334 -14.76 -7.29 4.72
C LEU A 334 -15.07 -8.06 6.01
N ALA A 335 -15.30 -9.37 5.92
CA ALA A 335 -15.56 -10.22 7.09
C ALA A 335 -14.30 -10.99 7.48
N CYS A 336 -13.96 -11.03 8.76
CA CYS A 336 -12.81 -11.78 9.26
C CYS A 336 -13.05 -13.29 9.13
N ILE A 337 -12.09 -13.99 8.51
CA ILE A 337 -12.13 -15.44 8.32
C ILE A 337 -11.01 -16.16 9.07
N ALA A 338 -9.90 -15.48 9.34
CA ALA A 338 -8.79 -16.01 10.12
C ALA A 338 -8.07 -14.87 10.84
N GLU A 339 -7.54 -15.15 12.03
CA GLU A 339 -6.75 -14.21 12.82
C GLU A 339 -5.50 -14.90 13.37
N ARG A 340 -4.39 -14.15 13.44
CA ARG A 340 -3.17 -14.61 14.10
C ARG A 340 -2.30 -13.43 14.53
N ARG A 341 -1.39 -13.65 15.49
CA ARG A 341 -0.48 -12.59 15.97
C ARG A 341 0.60 -12.22 14.96
N GLU A 342 1.06 -13.18 14.17
CA GLU A 342 2.09 -12.96 13.17
C GLU A 342 1.49 -12.63 11.80
N ARG A 343 2.15 -11.79 11.02
CA ARG A 343 1.66 -11.39 9.70
C ARG A 343 1.49 -12.56 8.74
N TYR A 344 0.32 -12.67 8.10
CA TYR A 344 0.09 -13.53 6.92
C TYR A 344 0.96 -13.13 5.75
N THR A 345 1.67 -14.09 5.16
CA THR A 345 2.18 -13.92 3.81
C THR A 345 0.98 -13.77 2.85
N LEU A 346 1.19 -13.09 1.73
CA LEU A 346 0.11 -12.92 0.74
C LEU A 346 -0.40 -14.26 0.19
N SER A 347 0.45 -15.27 0.16
CA SER A 347 0.08 -16.62 -0.26
C SER A 347 -0.75 -17.34 0.79
N GLU A 348 -0.37 -17.29 2.07
CA GLU A 348 -1.18 -17.86 3.16
C GLU A 348 -2.56 -17.19 3.23
N ALA A 349 -2.62 -15.86 3.16
CA ALA A 349 -3.89 -15.13 3.16
C ALA A 349 -4.80 -15.57 1.98
N LYS A 350 -4.23 -15.79 0.80
CA LYS A 350 -4.96 -16.34 -0.35
C LYS A 350 -5.47 -17.77 -0.09
N GLU A 351 -4.69 -18.60 0.57
CA GLU A 351 -5.08 -19.98 0.91
C GLU A 351 -6.24 -20.01 1.90
N GLU A 352 -6.19 -19.21 2.97
CA GLU A 352 -7.29 -19.04 3.95
C GLU A 352 -8.60 -18.61 3.26
N MET A 353 -8.52 -17.65 2.32
CA MET A 353 -9.67 -17.24 1.51
C MET A 353 -10.20 -18.37 0.63
N MET A 354 -9.32 -19.13 -0.03
CA MET A 354 -9.73 -20.26 -0.87
C MET A 354 -10.35 -21.40 -0.06
N GLU A 355 -9.81 -21.69 1.11
CA GLU A 355 -10.33 -22.72 2.01
C GLU A 355 -11.72 -22.35 2.51
N THR A 356 -11.89 -21.12 3.00
CA THR A 356 -13.19 -20.61 3.47
C THR A 356 -14.26 -20.64 2.36
N MET A 357 -13.86 -20.33 1.12
CA MET A 357 -14.77 -20.38 -0.04
C MET A 357 -15.06 -21.81 -0.54
N GLY A 358 -14.49 -22.84 0.09
CA GLY A 358 -14.62 -24.24 -0.35
C GLY A 358 -13.97 -24.50 -1.72
N LEU A 359 -13.03 -23.63 -2.12
CA LEU A 359 -12.36 -23.71 -3.41
C LEU A 359 -11.13 -24.61 -3.37
N ASN A 360 -10.62 -24.94 -2.18
CA ASN A 360 -9.46 -25.79 -2.00
C ASN A 360 -9.83 -27.28 -2.20
N THR A 361 -10.14 -27.64 -3.44
CA THR A 361 -10.62 -28.98 -3.84
C THR A 361 -9.50 -29.97 -4.15
N GLU A 362 -8.24 -29.54 -4.02
CA GLU A 362 -7.08 -30.34 -4.37
C GLU A 362 -6.54 -31.08 -3.14
N GLU A 363 -6.15 -32.33 -3.32
CA GLU A 363 -5.55 -33.12 -2.25
C GLU A 363 -4.22 -32.49 -1.81
N GLN A 364 -4.03 -32.35 -0.49
CA GLN A 364 -2.85 -31.71 0.09
C GLN A 364 -1.58 -32.46 -0.34
N GLY A 365 -0.65 -31.77 -0.98
CA GLY A 365 0.58 -32.36 -1.51
C GLY A 365 0.47 -32.95 -2.91
N SER A 366 -0.68 -32.82 -3.59
CA SER A 366 -0.81 -33.22 -5.00
C SER A 366 0.06 -32.37 -5.94
N ALA A 367 0.43 -32.93 -7.09
CA ALA A 367 1.16 -32.21 -8.12
C ALA A 367 0.38 -30.98 -8.64
N MET A 368 -0.95 -31.05 -8.67
CA MET A 368 -1.80 -29.91 -9.03
C MET A 368 -1.75 -28.81 -7.98
N ALA A 369 -1.78 -29.16 -6.69
CA ALA A 369 -1.60 -28.20 -5.60
C ALA A 369 -0.23 -27.51 -5.68
N PHE A 370 0.83 -28.26 -6.00
CA PHE A 370 2.16 -27.69 -6.21
C PHE A 370 2.23 -26.75 -7.42
N LEU A 371 1.68 -27.16 -8.58
CA LEU A 371 1.68 -26.33 -9.78
C LEU A 371 0.89 -25.03 -9.60
N ARG A 372 -0.17 -25.03 -8.78
CA ARG A 372 -0.96 -23.84 -8.50
C ARG A 372 -0.37 -22.93 -7.42
N ARG A 373 0.26 -23.49 -6.39
CA ARG A 373 0.97 -22.73 -5.34
C ARG A 373 2.26 -22.12 -5.88
N GLY A 374 2.93 -22.82 -6.79
CA GLY A 374 4.25 -22.46 -7.28
C GLY A 374 5.35 -22.82 -6.29
N TYR A 375 6.60 -22.73 -6.74
CA TYR A 375 7.78 -23.10 -5.95
C TYR A 375 8.12 -22.08 -4.86
N LYS A 376 7.84 -20.78 -5.09
CA LYS A 376 8.19 -19.71 -4.16
C LYS A 376 6.92 -19.06 -3.62
N VAL A 377 6.61 -19.39 -2.35
CA VAL A 377 5.37 -19.00 -1.66
C VAL A 377 5.56 -17.72 -0.83
N ALA A 378 6.80 -17.44 -0.44
CA ALA A 378 7.18 -16.26 0.33
C ALA A 378 8.13 -15.35 -0.45
N THR A 379 8.10 -14.07 -0.14
CA THR A 379 9.04 -13.08 -0.68
C THR A 379 10.43 -13.24 -0.05
N TRP A 380 11.48 -12.74 -0.72
CA TRP A 380 12.86 -12.97 -0.23
C TRP A 380 13.10 -12.35 1.16
N TRP A 381 12.39 -11.28 1.51
CA TRP A 381 12.48 -10.64 2.83
C TRP A 381 11.64 -11.37 3.90
N GLU A 382 10.68 -12.20 3.48
CA GLU A 382 9.95 -13.08 4.39
C GLU A 382 10.77 -14.32 4.77
N GLU A 383 11.62 -14.83 3.88
CA GLU A 383 12.36 -16.07 4.09
C GLU A 383 13.52 -15.95 5.11
N ASN A 384 14.17 -14.79 5.18
CA ASN A 384 15.40 -14.61 5.97
C ASN A 384 15.15 -13.86 7.28
N VAL A 385 14.38 -14.49 8.19
CA VAL A 385 13.99 -13.89 9.48
C VAL A 385 15.16 -13.80 10.45
N ALA A 386 16.05 -14.79 10.46
CA ALA A 386 17.19 -14.83 11.38
C ALA A 386 18.20 -13.68 11.19
N ALA A 387 18.21 -13.04 10.02
CA ALA A 387 19.09 -11.90 9.73
C ALA A 387 18.54 -10.55 10.23
N GLN A 388 17.29 -10.51 10.71
CA GLN A 388 16.59 -9.26 11.04
C GLN A 388 16.90 -8.81 12.47
N VAL A 389 17.11 -7.51 12.66
CA VAL A 389 17.34 -6.93 14.00
C VAL A 389 16.05 -6.85 14.83
N SER A 390 14.87 -6.95 14.18
CA SER A 390 13.56 -6.87 14.83
C SER A 390 12.52 -7.64 14.02
N ASN A 391 11.52 -8.20 14.72
CA ASN A 391 10.35 -8.86 14.12
C ASN A 391 9.10 -7.96 14.11
N ASN A 392 9.24 -6.67 14.46
CA ASN A 392 8.12 -5.74 14.60
C ASN A 392 7.20 -5.68 13.37
N TRP A 393 7.75 -5.81 12.17
CA TRP A 393 6.95 -5.77 10.94
C TRP A 393 6.02 -6.98 10.74
N ARG A 394 6.32 -8.10 11.42
CA ARG A 394 5.51 -9.32 11.44
C ARG A 394 4.57 -9.37 12.63
N GLU A 395 5.05 -8.98 13.80
CA GLU A 395 4.30 -9.01 15.06
C GLU A 395 3.35 -7.85 15.20
#